data_AF-A0A2H1ZE22-F1
#
_entry.id   AF-A0A2H1ZE22-F1
#
_cell.length_a   1.000
_cell.length_b   1.000
_cell.length_c   1.000
_cell.angle_alpha   90.00
_cell.angle_beta   90.00
_cell.angle_gamma   90.00
#
_symmetry.space_group_name_H-M   'P 1'
#
loop_
_entity.id
_entity.type
_entity.pdbx_description
1 polymer ?
#
loop_
_entity_poly.entity_id
_entity_poly.type
_entity_poly.pdbx_seq_one_letter_code
_entity_poly.pdbx_strand_id
1 'polypeptide(L)'
;MEASLMADLQRFLQDRCLGVSNLPQKGRSLFTARDFRPGEVILSQKPYICVPNNTSSESRCDGCFKTNNLKKCSACQVVWYCGSSCQKSEWKLHRDECKALTRLEKEKRKFVTPTIRLMVRLYIKRNLQNEKVLPITTTDNYSLVEALVSHMSEIDEKQMLLYAQMANLVNLILQFPSVDLREIAENFSKFSCNAHSICDSELRPQGIGLFPLVSIINHSCSPNAVLVFEEQMAVVRAMDNISKDSEITISYIETAGSTLTRQKSLKEQYLFHCQCARCSNFGKPHDIEESAILEGYRCANEKCTGFLLRDPEEKGFVCQKCLLLRSKEEVKKLASDLKTVSEKAPTSPSAEDKQAAIELYKTIEKLQVKLYHSFSIPLMRTREKLLKMLMDVEIWREALNYCRLIVPVYQRVYPATHPLIGLQFYTQGKLEWLLGETKEAVSSLIKAFDILRISHGISTPFMKELSAKLEEARAEASYKQLALH
;
A
#
# COMPACT_ATOMS: atom_id res chain seq x y z
N MET A 1 -17.90 -2.22 -31.85
CA MET A 1 -18.24 -2.04 -30.42
C MET A 1 -17.10 -1.36 -29.69
N GLU A 2 -15.86 -1.86 -29.81
CA GLU A 2 -14.65 -1.27 -29.17
C GLU A 2 -14.40 0.21 -29.51
N ALA A 3 -14.47 0.60 -30.79
CA ALA A 3 -14.25 2.00 -31.19
C ALA A 3 -15.28 2.97 -30.57
N SER A 4 -16.53 2.53 -30.39
CA SER A 4 -17.57 3.30 -29.70
C SER A 4 -17.25 3.43 -28.21
N LEU A 5 -16.82 2.34 -27.58
CA LEU A 5 -16.57 2.32 -26.14
C LEU A 5 -15.33 3.14 -25.74
N MET A 6 -14.32 3.17 -26.61
CA MET A 6 -13.15 4.05 -26.43
C MET A 6 -13.51 5.53 -26.60
N ALA A 7 -14.38 5.87 -27.55
CA ALA A 7 -14.91 7.22 -27.69
C ALA A 7 -15.76 7.62 -26.47
N ASP A 8 -16.60 6.71 -25.98
CA ASP A 8 -17.40 6.92 -24.77
C ASP A 8 -16.52 7.11 -23.53
N LEU A 9 -15.42 6.35 -23.43
CA LEU A 9 -14.44 6.52 -22.35
C LEU A 9 -13.79 7.90 -22.40
N GLN A 10 -13.38 8.35 -23.59
CA GLN A 10 -12.78 9.66 -23.76
C GLN A 10 -13.75 10.77 -23.36
N ARG A 11 -15.03 10.65 -23.75
CA ARG A 11 -16.08 11.58 -23.32
C ARG A 11 -16.32 11.55 -21.81
N PHE A 12 -16.38 10.36 -21.21
CA PHE A 12 -16.53 10.18 -19.76
C PHE A 12 -15.40 10.87 -18.96
N LEU A 13 -14.17 10.83 -19.47
CA LEU A 13 -13.01 11.49 -18.87
C LEU A 13 -13.05 13.01 -19.10
N GLN A 14 -13.43 13.46 -20.31
CA GLN A 14 -13.59 14.89 -20.61
C GLN A 14 -14.64 15.56 -19.72
N ASP A 15 -15.77 14.89 -19.45
CA ASP A 15 -16.81 15.37 -18.53
C ASP A 15 -16.27 15.55 -17.09
N ARG A 16 -15.14 14.92 -16.76
CA ARG A 16 -14.43 15.04 -15.48
C ARG A 16 -13.20 15.95 -15.55
N CYS A 17 -13.04 16.67 -16.65
CA CYS A 17 -11.87 17.49 -16.93
C CYS A 17 -10.56 16.67 -16.93
N LEU A 18 -10.61 15.48 -17.53
CA LEU A 18 -9.47 14.57 -17.69
C LEU A 18 -9.28 14.22 -19.17
N GLY A 19 -8.04 13.93 -19.54
CA GLY A 19 -7.67 13.44 -20.88
C GLY A 19 -6.71 12.26 -20.78
N VAL A 20 -6.70 11.41 -21.80
CA VAL A 20 -5.69 10.35 -21.96
C VAL A 20 -4.84 10.69 -23.17
N SER A 21 -3.53 10.56 -23.04
CA SER A 21 -2.58 10.72 -24.14
C SER A 21 -1.49 9.66 -24.02
N ASN A 22 -0.86 9.30 -25.13
CA ASN A 22 0.24 8.35 -25.14
C ASN A 22 1.58 9.09 -25.08
N LEU A 23 2.37 8.84 -24.03
CA LEU A 23 3.75 9.28 -23.92
C LEU A 23 4.69 8.19 -24.43
N PRO A 24 5.73 8.51 -25.24
CA PRO A 24 6.60 7.50 -25.86
C PRO A 24 7.22 6.48 -24.90
N GLN A 25 7.55 6.88 -23.66
CA GLN A 25 8.21 6.02 -22.68
C GLN A 25 7.28 5.49 -21.57
N LYS A 26 6.04 5.99 -21.48
CA LYS A 26 5.09 5.62 -20.41
C LYS A 26 3.78 5.01 -20.93
N GLY A 27 3.60 4.94 -22.25
CA GLY A 27 2.34 4.53 -22.84
C GLY A 27 1.21 5.50 -22.50
N ARG A 28 0.02 4.97 -22.21
CA ARG A 28 -1.13 5.81 -21.85
C ARG A 28 -0.87 6.52 -20.52
N SER A 29 -1.11 7.81 -20.50
CA SER A 29 -0.99 8.70 -19.35
C SER A 29 -2.27 9.50 -19.18
N LEU A 30 -2.69 9.70 -17.93
CA LEU A 30 -3.83 10.55 -17.57
C LEU A 30 -3.35 11.99 -17.34
N PHE A 31 -4.05 12.96 -17.94
CA PHE A 31 -3.76 14.39 -17.84
C PHE A 31 -4.96 15.17 -17.33
N THR A 32 -4.70 16.29 -16.67
CA THR A 32 -5.72 17.26 -16.26
C THR A 32 -6.13 18.16 -17.42
N ALA A 33 -7.41 18.51 -17.51
CA ALA A 33 -7.92 19.54 -18.43
C ALA A 33 -8.27 20.86 -17.72
N ARG A 34 -8.06 20.93 -16.40
CA ARG A 34 -8.20 22.09 -15.52
C ARG A 34 -7.22 22.01 -14.36
N ASP A 35 -7.13 23.08 -13.58
CA ASP A 35 -6.39 23.05 -12.32
C ASP A 35 -7.15 22.25 -11.25
N PHE A 36 -6.42 21.51 -10.39
CA PHE A 36 -6.94 20.83 -9.20
C PHE A 36 -6.23 21.33 -7.94
N ARG A 37 -6.98 21.51 -6.85
CA ARG A 37 -6.43 21.89 -5.54
C ARG A 37 -6.19 20.67 -4.63
N PRO A 38 -5.32 20.77 -3.61
CA PRO A 38 -5.11 19.70 -2.64
C PRO A 38 -6.43 19.20 -2.04
N GLY A 39 -6.64 17.89 -2.09
CA GLY A 39 -7.80 17.18 -1.53
C GLY A 39 -8.97 16.99 -2.50
N GLU A 40 -8.97 17.67 -3.65
CA GLU A 40 -9.98 17.45 -4.69
C GLU A 40 -9.93 16.02 -5.22
N VAL A 41 -11.11 15.43 -5.44
CA VAL A 41 -11.24 14.12 -6.10
C VAL A 41 -11.01 14.30 -7.59
N ILE A 42 -9.99 13.64 -8.10
CA ILE A 42 -9.63 13.61 -9.53
C ILE A 42 -10.47 12.54 -10.24
N LEU A 43 -10.47 11.32 -9.69
CA LEU A 43 -11.13 10.16 -10.27
C LEU A 43 -11.61 9.24 -9.14
N SER A 44 -12.79 8.66 -9.29
CA SER A 44 -13.26 7.56 -8.44
C SER A 44 -13.79 6.41 -9.29
N GLN A 45 -13.53 5.18 -8.86
CA GLN A 45 -13.92 3.97 -9.58
C GLN A 45 -14.27 2.84 -8.61
N LYS A 46 -15.44 2.21 -8.81
CA LYS A 46 -15.75 0.91 -8.20
C LYS A 46 -14.92 -0.19 -8.86
N PRO A 47 -14.51 -1.23 -8.12
CA PRO A 47 -13.70 -2.30 -8.70
C PRO A 47 -14.49 -2.98 -9.83
N TYR A 48 -13.82 -3.28 -10.94
CA TYR A 48 -14.39 -4.16 -11.96
C TYR A 48 -14.64 -5.54 -11.34
N ILE A 49 -13.66 -6.03 -10.58
CA ILE A 49 -13.73 -7.22 -9.75
C ILE A 49 -12.88 -7.02 -8.50
N CYS A 50 -13.29 -7.62 -7.39
CA CYS A 50 -12.50 -7.64 -6.16
C CYS A 50 -12.74 -8.91 -5.35
N VAL A 51 -11.78 -9.22 -4.48
CA VAL A 51 -11.81 -10.35 -3.55
C VAL A 51 -11.22 -9.91 -2.20
N PRO A 52 -11.86 -10.21 -1.06
CA PRO A 52 -11.29 -9.92 0.24
C PRO A 52 -10.10 -10.83 0.56
N ASN A 53 -9.17 -10.31 1.36
CA ASN A 53 -8.11 -11.09 1.97
C ASN A 53 -8.67 -11.76 3.23
N ASN A 54 -8.89 -13.07 3.16
CA ASN A 54 -9.24 -13.89 4.32
C ASN A 54 -7.99 -14.63 4.80
N THR A 55 -7.72 -14.58 6.10
CA THR A 55 -6.66 -15.34 6.76
C THR A 55 -7.27 -16.47 7.60
N SER A 56 -6.43 -17.27 8.26
CA SER A 56 -6.90 -18.26 9.23
C SER A 56 -7.57 -17.62 10.45
N SER A 57 -7.17 -16.40 10.81
CA SER A 57 -7.65 -15.69 12.01
C SER A 57 -8.76 -14.66 11.72
N GLU A 58 -8.89 -14.19 10.48
CA GLU A 58 -9.83 -13.13 10.13
C GLU A 58 -10.50 -13.42 8.77
N SER A 59 -11.83 -13.38 8.77
CA SER A 59 -12.64 -13.48 7.55
C SER A 59 -13.37 -12.17 7.31
N ARG A 60 -13.70 -11.88 6.06
CA ARG A 60 -14.33 -10.62 5.64
C ARG A 60 -15.51 -10.88 4.72
N CYS A 61 -16.50 -10.00 4.79
CA CYS A 61 -17.66 -10.03 3.91
C CYS A 61 -17.24 -9.80 2.46
N ASP A 62 -17.67 -10.66 1.55
CA ASP A 62 -17.36 -10.59 0.13
C ASP A 62 -17.97 -9.40 -0.61
N GLY A 63 -19.02 -8.79 -0.05
CA GLY A 63 -19.66 -7.61 -0.65
C GLY A 63 -19.25 -6.27 -0.02
N CYS A 64 -18.68 -6.26 1.20
CA CYS A 64 -18.36 -5.00 1.89
C CYS A 64 -17.05 -4.99 2.70
N PHE A 65 -16.32 -6.10 2.72
CA PHE A 65 -15.02 -6.31 3.40
C PHE A 65 -15.03 -6.14 4.93
N LYS A 66 -16.18 -5.84 5.55
CA LYS A 66 -16.38 -5.80 7.00
C LYS A 66 -16.22 -7.20 7.63
N THR A 67 -15.76 -7.24 8.86
CA THR A 67 -15.48 -8.47 9.64
C THR A 67 -16.61 -8.90 10.58
N ASN A 68 -17.64 -8.07 10.73
CA ASN A 68 -18.69 -8.29 11.72
C ASN A 68 -19.86 -9.13 11.17
N ASN A 69 -20.45 -9.96 12.05
CA ASN A 69 -21.68 -10.73 11.79
C ASN A 69 -21.62 -11.64 10.55
N LEU A 70 -20.48 -12.30 10.32
CA LEU A 70 -20.25 -13.08 9.11
C LEU A 70 -20.94 -14.45 9.13
N LYS A 71 -21.57 -14.79 8.00
CA LYS A 71 -22.12 -16.10 7.70
C LYS A 71 -21.48 -16.64 6.44
N LYS A 72 -20.97 -17.88 6.53
CA LYS A 72 -20.35 -18.58 5.40
C LYS A 72 -21.43 -19.09 4.44
N CYS A 73 -21.18 -19.01 3.14
CA CYS A 73 -22.05 -19.62 2.14
C CYS A 73 -22.09 -21.15 2.35
N SER A 74 -23.28 -21.70 2.59
CA SER A 74 -23.47 -23.11 2.93
C SER A 74 -23.04 -24.07 1.81
N ALA A 75 -23.13 -23.65 0.56
CA ALA A 75 -22.79 -24.47 -0.59
C ALA A 75 -21.27 -24.54 -0.84
N CYS A 76 -20.60 -23.42 -1.15
CA CYS A 76 -19.18 -23.45 -1.47
C CYS A 76 -18.25 -23.54 -0.24
N GLN A 77 -18.69 -23.07 0.92
CA GLN A 77 -17.89 -22.97 2.14
C GLN A 77 -16.62 -22.09 2.01
N VAL A 78 -16.55 -21.22 1.00
CA VAL A 78 -15.39 -20.35 0.71
C VAL A 78 -15.68 -18.88 1.05
N VAL A 79 -16.86 -18.39 0.68
CA VAL A 79 -17.22 -16.96 0.77
C VAL A 79 -18.01 -16.65 2.04
N TRP A 80 -17.94 -15.40 2.50
CA TRP A 80 -18.60 -14.93 3.71
C TRP A 80 -19.44 -13.69 3.44
N TYR A 81 -20.57 -13.54 4.12
CA TYR A 81 -21.41 -12.35 4.05
C TYR A 81 -21.81 -11.87 5.44
N CYS A 82 -21.78 -10.57 5.69
CA CYS A 82 -22.26 -9.98 6.95
C CYS A 82 -23.79 -9.98 7.08
N GLY A 83 -24.52 -10.30 6.00
CA GLY A 83 -25.98 -10.30 5.99
C GLY A 83 -26.56 -10.52 4.59
N SER A 84 -27.90 -10.62 4.54
CA SER A 84 -28.65 -10.91 3.32
C SER A 84 -28.51 -9.82 2.25
N SER A 85 -28.28 -8.57 2.64
CA SER A 85 -28.06 -7.46 1.70
C SER A 85 -26.83 -7.70 0.82
N CYS A 86 -25.66 -7.94 1.43
CA CYS A 86 -24.43 -8.21 0.68
C CYS A 86 -24.49 -9.53 -0.09
N GLN A 87 -25.15 -10.55 0.48
CA GLN A 87 -25.32 -11.82 -0.24
C GLN A 87 -26.16 -11.63 -1.51
N LYS A 88 -27.26 -10.87 -1.44
CA LYS A 88 -28.14 -10.60 -2.59
C LYS A 88 -27.45 -9.72 -3.64
N SER A 89 -26.69 -8.71 -3.23
CA SER A 89 -25.97 -7.84 -4.17
C SER A 89 -24.93 -8.62 -4.98
N GLU A 90 -24.20 -9.53 -4.33
CA GLU A 90 -23.17 -10.35 -4.96
C GLU A 90 -23.73 -11.58 -5.69
N TRP A 91 -25.00 -11.95 -5.47
CA TRP A 91 -25.54 -13.25 -5.89
C TRP A 91 -25.43 -13.53 -7.39
N LYS A 92 -25.60 -12.51 -8.24
CA LYS A 92 -25.48 -12.69 -9.70
C LYS A 92 -24.12 -13.26 -10.10
N LEU A 93 -23.04 -12.74 -9.50
CA LEU A 93 -21.68 -13.19 -9.73
C LEU A 93 -21.36 -14.43 -8.89
N HIS A 94 -21.71 -14.39 -7.60
CA HIS A 94 -21.40 -15.47 -6.66
C HIS A 94 -22.11 -16.78 -7.01
N ARG A 95 -23.30 -16.78 -7.61
CA ARG A 95 -24.00 -18.03 -7.98
C ARG A 95 -23.13 -18.90 -8.87
N ASP A 96 -22.50 -18.31 -9.89
CA ASP A 96 -21.71 -19.06 -10.86
C ASP A 96 -20.28 -19.30 -10.33
N GLU A 97 -19.76 -18.40 -9.49
CA GLU A 97 -18.53 -18.64 -8.70
C GLU A 97 -18.70 -19.82 -7.72
N CYS A 98 -19.83 -19.87 -7.02
CA CYS A 98 -20.18 -20.90 -6.06
C CYS A 98 -20.20 -22.26 -6.74
N LYS A 99 -20.89 -22.37 -7.88
CA LYS A 99 -20.93 -23.60 -8.69
C LYS A 99 -19.51 -24.03 -9.08
N ALA A 100 -18.70 -23.11 -9.60
CA ALA A 100 -17.33 -23.38 -10.00
C ALA A 100 -16.47 -23.88 -8.82
N LEU A 101 -16.56 -23.21 -7.66
CA LEU A 101 -15.82 -23.59 -6.46
C LEU A 101 -16.27 -24.91 -5.85
N THR A 102 -17.57 -25.25 -5.93
CA THR A 102 -18.09 -26.52 -5.39
C THR A 102 -17.58 -27.75 -6.13
N ARG A 103 -17.15 -27.60 -7.39
CA ARG A 103 -16.53 -28.68 -8.17
C ARG A 103 -15.17 -29.10 -7.62
N LEU A 104 -14.48 -28.21 -6.91
CA LEU A 104 -13.23 -28.56 -6.27
C LEU A 104 -13.49 -29.40 -5.03
N GLU A 105 -12.71 -30.46 -4.88
CA GLU A 105 -12.53 -31.20 -3.63
C GLU A 105 -12.16 -30.23 -2.50
N LYS A 106 -12.62 -30.53 -1.27
CA LYS A 106 -12.42 -29.67 -0.11
C LYS A 106 -10.94 -29.33 0.14
N GLU A 107 -10.05 -30.29 -0.08
CA GLU A 107 -8.60 -30.09 0.08
C GLU A 107 -8.04 -29.13 -0.98
N LYS A 108 -8.53 -29.21 -2.24
CA LYS A 108 -8.08 -28.33 -3.32
C LYS A 108 -8.52 -26.88 -3.14
N ARG A 109 -9.60 -26.63 -2.39
CA ARG A 109 -10.07 -25.28 -2.07
C ARG A 109 -9.04 -24.47 -1.27
N LYS A 110 -8.13 -25.13 -0.54
CA LYS A 110 -7.06 -24.46 0.22
C LYS A 110 -6.03 -23.76 -0.68
N PHE A 111 -5.90 -24.19 -1.94
CA PHE A 111 -4.99 -23.59 -2.92
C PHE A 111 -5.63 -22.43 -3.71
N VAL A 112 -6.90 -22.11 -3.46
CA VAL A 112 -7.59 -20.98 -4.09
C VAL A 112 -7.17 -19.69 -3.39
N THR A 113 -6.07 -19.10 -3.85
CA THR A 113 -5.59 -17.81 -3.35
C THR A 113 -6.52 -16.66 -3.79
N PRO A 114 -6.46 -15.49 -3.14
CA PRO A 114 -7.21 -14.31 -3.58
C PRO A 114 -7.01 -13.96 -5.06
N THR A 115 -5.78 -14.12 -5.58
CA THR A 115 -5.47 -13.87 -6.99
C THR A 115 -6.11 -14.89 -7.94
N ILE A 116 -6.10 -16.19 -7.59
CA ILE A 116 -6.82 -17.24 -8.37
C ILE A 116 -8.32 -16.92 -8.38
N ARG A 117 -8.87 -16.56 -7.23
CA ARG A 117 -10.28 -16.23 -7.09
C ARG A 117 -10.65 -14.96 -7.86
N LEU A 118 -9.79 -13.94 -7.86
CA LEU A 118 -9.97 -12.74 -8.67
C LEU A 118 -10.05 -13.11 -10.16
N MET A 119 -9.19 -14.02 -10.63
CA MET A 119 -9.22 -14.50 -12.02
C MET A 119 -10.51 -15.24 -12.34
N VAL A 120 -10.97 -16.12 -11.45
CA VAL A 120 -12.27 -16.80 -11.59
C VAL A 120 -13.41 -15.78 -11.71
N ARG A 121 -13.42 -14.75 -10.86
CA ARG A 121 -14.42 -13.67 -10.92
C ARG A 121 -14.34 -12.87 -12.22
N LEU A 122 -13.14 -12.64 -12.77
CA LEU A 122 -12.95 -11.95 -14.05
C LEU A 122 -13.74 -12.61 -15.17
N TYR A 123 -13.54 -13.91 -15.35
CA TYR A 123 -14.16 -14.68 -16.42
C TYR A 123 -15.65 -14.89 -16.22
N ILE A 124 -16.10 -15.08 -14.98
CA ILE A 124 -17.53 -15.14 -14.67
C ILE A 124 -18.19 -13.80 -15.01
N LYS A 125 -17.60 -12.67 -14.60
CA LYS A 125 -18.14 -11.35 -14.90
C LYS A 125 -18.19 -11.08 -16.42
N ARG A 126 -17.11 -11.41 -17.14
CA ARG A 126 -17.05 -11.34 -18.62
C ARG A 126 -18.20 -12.12 -19.26
N ASN A 127 -18.42 -13.37 -18.86
CA ASN A 127 -19.50 -14.19 -19.41
C ASN A 127 -20.88 -13.63 -19.09
N LEU A 128 -21.12 -13.19 -17.85
CA LEU A 128 -22.39 -12.59 -17.45
C LEU A 128 -22.67 -11.27 -18.19
N GLN A 129 -21.64 -10.51 -18.56
CA GLN A 129 -21.77 -9.33 -19.42
C GLN A 129 -22.10 -9.72 -20.87
N ASN A 130 -21.43 -10.74 -21.43
CA ASN A 130 -21.71 -11.26 -22.77
C ASN A 130 -23.14 -11.79 -22.89
N GLU A 131 -23.63 -12.47 -21.85
CA GLU A 131 -25.00 -12.98 -21.74
C GLU A 131 -26.02 -11.89 -21.37
N LYS A 132 -25.59 -10.63 -21.18
CA LYS A 132 -26.43 -9.48 -20.81
C LYS A 132 -27.14 -9.63 -19.45
N VAL A 133 -26.64 -10.49 -18.57
CA VAL A 133 -27.13 -10.66 -17.19
C VAL A 133 -26.64 -9.54 -16.28
N LEU A 134 -25.39 -9.10 -16.52
CA LEU A 134 -24.80 -7.91 -15.92
C LEU A 134 -24.73 -6.79 -16.97
N PRO A 135 -24.98 -5.53 -16.58
CA PRO A 135 -24.86 -4.41 -17.49
C PRO A 135 -23.39 -4.20 -17.89
N ILE A 136 -23.20 -3.72 -19.11
CA ILE A 136 -21.94 -3.18 -19.60
C ILE A 136 -22.06 -1.66 -19.54
N THR A 137 -21.08 -1.01 -18.93
CA THR A 137 -21.03 0.47 -18.90
C THR A 137 -19.67 0.95 -19.39
N THR A 138 -19.55 2.24 -19.68
CA THR A 138 -18.29 2.87 -20.10
C THR A 138 -17.13 2.59 -19.15
N THR A 139 -17.39 2.45 -17.84
CA THR A 139 -16.37 2.23 -16.80
C THR A 139 -16.35 0.82 -16.22
N ASP A 140 -17.27 -0.04 -16.66
CA ASP A 140 -17.45 -1.41 -16.16
C ASP A 140 -17.70 -2.35 -17.34
N ASN A 141 -16.62 -2.71 -18.04
CA ASN A 141 -16.63 -3.57 -19.22
C ASN A 141 -15.30 -4.30 -19.36
N TYR A 142 -15.32 -5.47 -19.99
CA TYR A 142 -14.13 -6.31 -20.15
C TYR A 142 -13.07 -5.72 -21.09
N SER A 143 -13.45 -4.92 -22.10
CA SER A 143 -12.47 -4.30 -23.02
C SER A 143 -11.50 -3.35 -22.31
N LEU A 144 -11.91 -2.73 -21.20
CA LEU A 144 -10.97 -1.98 -20.35
C LEU A 144 -9.89 -2.88 -19.73
N VAL A 145 -10.24 -4.12 -19.37
CA VAL A 145 -9.31 -5.12 -18.86
C VAL A 145 -8.40 -5.63 -19.98
N GLU A 146 -8.95 -5.89 -21.17
CA GLU A 146 -8.18 -6.31 -22.34
C GLU A 146 -7.09 -5.31 -22.67
N ALA A 147 -7.39 -4.02 -22.55
CA ALA A 147 -6.46 -2.92 -22.80
C ALA A 147 -5.39 -2.74 -21.69
N LEU A 148 -5.42 -3.48 -20.58
CA LEU A 148 -4.38 -3.36 -19.53
C LEU A 148 -3.04 -3.90 -20.01
N VAL A 149 -1.95 -3.30 -19.52
CA VAL A 149 -0.59 -3.70 -19.88
C VAL A 149 -0.24 -5.04 -19.21
N SER A 150 0.30 -5.98 -19.97
CA SER A 150 0.68 -7.32 -19.50
C SER A 150 2.19 -7.56 -19.49
N HIS A 151 3.01 -6.71 -20.12
CA HIS A 151 4.48 -6.88 -20.24
C HIS A 151 4.95 -8.30 -20.61
N MET A 152 4.16 -9.07 -21.37
CA MET A 152 4.42 -10.50 -21.62
C MET A 152 5.80 -10.81 -22.19
N SER A 153 6.37 -9.89 -22.99
CA SER A 153 7.68 -10.02 -23.60
C SER A 153 8.86 -9.90 -22.61
N GLU A 154 8.61 -9.39 -21.41
CA GLU A 154 9.64 -9.10 -20.40
C GLU A 154 9.60 -10.07 -19.21
N ILE A 155 8.67 -11.03 -19.23
CA ILE A 155 8.50 -12.03 -18.18
C ILE A 155 9.53 -13.14 -18.35
N ASP A 156 10.21 -13.50 -17.25
CA ASP A 156 11.13 -14.63 -17.24
C ASP A 156 10.41 -16.00 -17.29
N GLU A 157 11.17 -17.05 -17.63
CA GLU A 157 10.64 -18.42 -17.77
C GLU A 157 9.98 -18.95 -16.49
N LYS A 158 10.51 -18.58 -15.31
CA LYS A 158 10.02 -19.05 -14.01
C LYS A 158 8.65 -18.45 -13.71
N GLN A 159 8.49 -17.15 -13.97
CA GLN A 159 7.24 -16.42 -13.78
C GLN A 159 6.19 -16.87 -14.81
N MET A 160 6.59 -17.13 -16.05
CA MET A 160 5.72 -17.72 -17.07
C MET A 160 5.22 -19.11 -16.68
N LEU A 161 6.08 -19.98 -16.14
CA LEU A 161 5.69 -21.30 -15.65
C LEU A 161 4.66 -21.19 -14.51
N LEU A 162 4.88 -20.26 -13.57
CA LEU A 162 3.94 -19.99 -12.49
C LEU A 162 2.56 -19.56 -13.04
N TYR A 163 2.52 -18.63 -14.00
CA TYR A 163 1.25 -18.21 -14.61
C TYR A 163 0.54 -19.33 -15.37
N ALA A 164 1.28 -20.20 -16.06
CA ALA A 164 0.69 -21.37 -16.71
C ALA A 164 0.08 -22.36 -15.70
N GLN A 165 0.76 -22.61 -14.57
CA GLN A 165 0.23 -23.46 -13.49
C GLN A 165 -1.03 -22.86 -12.86
N MET A 166 -1.02 -21.55 -12.59
CA MET A 166 -2.19 -20.83 -12.08
C MET A 166 -3.35 -20.84 -13.09
N ALA A 167 -3.05 -20.69 -14.39
CA ALA A 167 -4.03 -20.75 -15.46
C ALA A 167 -4.71 -22.12 -15.54
N ASN A 168 -3.94 -23.21 -15.41
CA ASN A 168 -4.50 -24.56 -15.34
C ASN A 168 -5.47 -24.74 -14.18
N LEU A 169 -5.14 -24.21 -12.99
CA LEU A 169 -6.04 -24.25 -11.84
C LEU A 169 -7.33 -23.46 -12.09
N VAL A 170 -7.23 -22.26 -12.64
CA VAL A 170 -8.41 -21.44 -12.99
C VAL A 170 -9.27 -22.16 -14.02
N ASN A 171 -8.67 -22.74 -15.06
CA ASN A 171 -9.39 -23.49 -16.07
C ASN A 171 -10.11 -24.71 -15.48
N LEU A 172 -9.47 -25.43 -14.55
CA LEU A 172 -10.08 -26.54 -13.83
C LEU A 172 -11.30 -26.10 -12.99
N ILE A 173 -11.27 -24.89 -12.42
CA ILE A 173 -12.37 -24.32 -11.64
C ILE A 173 -13.54 -23.92 -12.57
N LEU A 174 -13.25 -23.17 -13.63
CA LEU A 174 -14.25 -22.60 -14.52
C LEU A 174 -14.88 -23.65 -15.44
N GLN A 175 -14.06 -24.50 -16.06
CA GLN A 175 -14.44 -25.46 -17.10
C GLN A 175 -15.21 -24.80 -18.25
N PHE A 176 -14.82 -23.57 -18.63
CA PHE A 176 -15.45 -22.84 -19.72
C PHE A 176 -14.76 -23.20 -21.05
N PRO A 177 -15.46 -23.80 -22.02
CA PRO A 177 -14.84 -24.25 -23.27
C PRO A 177 -14.23 -23.11 -24.11
N SER A 178 -14.71 -21.88 -23.90
CA SER A 178 -14.36 -20.70 -24.69
C SER A 178 -13.12 -19.94 -24.20
N VAL A 179 -12.47 -20.37 -23.12
CA VAL A 179 -11.35 -19.64 -22.51
C VAL A 179 -10.04 -20.41 -22.73
N ASP A 180 -9.09 -19.81 -23.43
CA ASP A 180 -7.75 -20.38 -23.65
C ASP A 180 -6.84 -20.15 -22.42
N LEU A 181 -6.06 -21.17 -22.06
CA LEU A 181 -5.03 -21.10 -21.00
C LEU A 181 -4.04 -19.96 -21.23
N ARG A 182 -3.70 -19.68 -22.49
CA ARG A 182 -2.80 -18.55 -22.83
C ARG A 182 -3.40 -17.21 -22.45
N GLU A 183 -4.71 -17.04 -22.67
CA GLU A 183 -5.44 -15.83 -22.30
C GLU A 183 -5.45 -15.66 -20.77
N ILE A 184 -5.66 -16.74 -20.03
CA ILE A 184 -5.63 -16.71 -18.56
C ILE A 184 -4.23 -16.33 -18.05
N ALA A 185 -3.18 -16.90 -18.64
CA ALA A 185 -1.80 -16.59 -18.29
C ALA A 185 -1.45 -15.11 -18.57
N GLU A 186 -1.88 -14.58 -19.72
CA GLU A 186 -1.74 -13.16 -20.04
C GLU A 186 -2.46 -12.27 -19.02
N ASN A 187 -3.69 -12.64 -18.63
CA ASN A 187 -4.44 -11.90 -17.62
C ASN A 187 -3.78 -11.97 -16.23
N PHE A 188 -3.05 -13.04 -15.90
CA PHE A 188 -2.26 -13.06 -14.66
C PHE A 188 -1.13 -12.04 -14.69
N SER A 189 -0.50 -11.84 -15.85
CA SER A 189 0.47 -10.78 -16.01
C SER A 189 -0.16 -9.38 -15.98
N LYS A 190 -1.39 -9.22 -16.51
CA LYS A 190 -2.15 -7.97 -16.30
C LYS A 190 -2.42 -7.73 -14.82
N PHE A 191 -2.75 -8.77 -14.04
CA PHE A 191 -2.99 -8.62 -12.61
C PHE A 191 -1.74 -8.21 -11.83
N SER A 192 -0.55 -8.75 -12.14
CA SER A 192 0.67 -8.39 -11.43
C SER A 192 1.02 -6.91 -11.56
N CYS A 193 0.68 -6.29 -12.69
CA CYS A 193 0.96 -4.89 -12.97
C CYS A 193 -0.19 -3.92 -12.60
N ASN A 194 -1.44 -4.38 -12.61
CA ASN A 194 -2.62 -3.48 -12.57
C ASN A 194 -3.59 -3.76 -11.42
N ALA A 195 -3.47 -4.89 -10.72
CA ALA A 195 -4.31 -5.14 -9.56
C ALA A 195 -3.82 -4.33 -8.36
N HIS A 196 -4.77 -3.74 -7.62
CA HIS A 196 -4.48 -2.93 -6.45
C HIS A 196 -4.89 -3.66 -5.18
N SER A 197 -4.03 -3.56 -4.16
CA SER A 197 -4.41 -3.87 -2.78
C SER A 197 -5.41 -2.84 -2.30
N ILE A 198 -6.66 -3.26 -2.05
CA ILE A 198 -7.70 -2.43 -1.45
C ILE A 198 -7.37 -2.32 0.04
N CYS A 199 -7.18 -1.11 0.53
CA CYS A 199 -6.84 -0.85 1.93
C CYS A 199 -8.00 -0.20 2.69
N ASP A 200 -7.97 -0.26 4.01
CA ASP A 200 -8.83 0.57 4.84
C ASP A 200 -8.28 2.00 4.99
N SER A 201 -8.96 2.83 5.77
CA SER A 201 -8.57 4.22 6.04
C SER A 201 -7.28 4.36 6.86
N GLU A 202 -6.75 3.27 7.41
CA GLU A 202 -5.43 3.24 8.07
C GLU A 202 -4.38 2.59 7.14
N LEU A 203 -4.69 2.47 5.85
CA LEU A 203 -3.86 1.87 4.79
C LEU A 203 -3.51 0.38 5.01
N ARG A 204 -4.31 -0.35 5.80
CA ARG A 204 -4.12 -1.78 6.01
C ARG A 204 -4.82 -2.58 4.90
N PRO A 205 -4.16 -3.57 4.28
CA PRO A 205 -4.72 -4.31 3.16
C PRO A 205 -5.92 -5.18 3.57
N GLN A 206 -7.04 -5.02 2.88
CA GLN A 206 -8.32 -5.69 3.10
C GLN A 206 -8.65 -6.71 2.01
N GLY A 207 -8.10 -6.53 0.80
CA GLY A 207 -8.37 -7.38 -0.35
C GLY A 207 -7.60 -6.93 -1.59
N ILE A 208 -7.90 -7.54 -2.72
CA ILE A 208 -7.34 -7.22 -4.02
C ILE A 208 -8.47 -6.86 -4.99
N GLY A 209 -8.27 -5.86 -5.83
CA GLY A 209 -9.24 -5.45 -6.84
C GLY A 209 -8.61 -4.92 -8.11
N LEU A 210 -9.38 -4.97 -9.20
CA LEU A 210 -8.97 -4.45 -10.50
C LEU A 210 -9.75 -3.17 -10.82
N PHE A 211 -9.03 -2.09 -11.14
CA PHE A 211 -9.58 -0.75 -11.35
C PHE A 211 -9.05 -0.16 -12.66
N PRO A 212 -9.59 -0.59 -13.82
CA PRO A 212 -8.96 -0.30 -15.11
C PRO A 212 -8.73 1.18 -15.44
N LEU A 213 -9.53 2.10 -14.89
CA LEU A 213 -9.33 3.54 -15.13
C LEU A 213 -8.23 4.10 -14.24
N VAL A 214 -8.15 3.62 -13.00
CA VAL A 214 -7.06 3.99 -12.08
C VAL A 214 -5.72 3.45 -12.60
N SER A 215 -5.71 2.28 -13.25
CA SER A 215 -4.51 1.69 -13.87
C SER A 215 -3.97 2.47 -15.07
N ILE A 216 -4.65 3.53 -15.56
CA ILE A 216 -4.11 4.46 -16.57
C ILE A 216 -3.11 5.45 -15.94
N ILE A 217 -3.20 5.67 -14.63
CA ILE A 217 -2.40 6.67 -13.94
C ILE A 217 -0.98 6.16 -13.73
N ASN A 218 0.00 6.86 -14.30
CA ASN A 218 1.40 6.46 -14.26
C ASN A 218 2.09 6.71 -12.92
N HIS A 219 3.25 6.09 -12.75
CA HIS A 219 4.07 6.21 -11.56
C HIS A 219 4.90 7.51 -11.49
N SER A 220 5.06 8.03 -10.28
CA SER A 220 6.18 8.91 -9.89
C SER A 220 6.61 8.62 -8.45
N CYS A 221 7.92 8.69 -8.16
CA CYS A 221 8.43 8.65 -6.76
C CYS A 221 8.22 9.97 -6.00
N SER A 222 7.74 11.00 -6.71
CA SER A 222 7.25 12.27 -6.19
C SER A 222 5.88 12.53 -6.84
N PRO A 223 4.84 11.77 -6.45
CA PRO A 223 3.54 11.85 -7.09
C PRO A 223 2.80 13.14 -6.72
N ASN A 224 1.92 13.59 -7.60
CA ASN A 224 1.04 14.74 -7.37
C ASN A 224 -0.38 14.32 -6.95
N ALA A 225 -0.69 13.02 -6.97
CA ALA A 225 -1.94 12.46 -6.50
C ALA A 225 -1.70 11.23 -5.60
N VAL A 226 -2.71 10.87 -4.82
CA VAL A 226 -2.73 9.67 -3.98
C VAL A 226 -3.94 8.81 -4.30
N LEU A 227 -3.75 7.50 -4.29
CA LEU A 227 -4.82 6.52 -4.33
C LEU A 227 -5.16 6.08 -2.90
N VAL A 228 -6.40 6.31 -2.48
CA VAL A 228 -6.99 5.76 -1.26
C VAL A 228 -8.26 4.99 -1.59
N PHE A 229 -8.83 4.30 -0.60
CA PHE A 229 -10.06 3.56 -0.76
C PHE A 229 -11.14 4.03 0.21
N GLU A 230 -12.31 4.33 -0.33
CA GLU A 230 -13.53 4.55 0.43
C GLU A 230 -14.36 3.26 0.34
N GLU A 231 -14.28 2.44 1.38
CA GLU A 231 -14.68 1.02 1.35
C GLU A 231 -13.93 0.24 0.27
N GLN A 232 -14.57 -0.08 -0.86
CA GLN A 232 -13.96 -0.77 -2.00
C GLN A 232 -13.72 0.17 -3.19
N MET A 233 -14.24 1.40 -3.12
CA MET A 233 -14.10 2.36 -4.20
C MET A 233 -12.71 2.97 -4.17
N ALA A 234 -11.99 2.85 -5.28
CA ALA A 234 -10.74 3.58 -5.47
C ALA A 234 -11.05 5.07 -5.64
N VAL A 235 -10.36 5.92 -4.88
CA VAL A 235 -10.50 7.37 -4.93
C VAL A 235 -9.11 7.99 -5.08
N VAL A 236 -8.91 8.69 -6.19
CA VAL A 236 -7.67 9.41 -6.50
C VAL A 236 -7.86 10.87 -6.15
N ARG A 237 -7.02 11.40 -5.26
CA ARG A 237 -7.07 12.81 -4.82
C ARG A 237 -5.78 13.55 -5.13
N ALA A 238 -5.91 14.82 -5.45
CA ALA A 238 -4.76 15.70 -5.62
C ALA A 238 -4.06 15.92 -4.27
N MET A 239 -2.73 15.81 -4.24
CA MET A 239 -1.91 15.96 -3.03
C MET A 239 -1.27 17.35 -2.93
N ASP A 240 -1.24 18.07 -4.05
CA ASP A 240 -0.77 19.43 -4.22
C ASP A 240 -1.66 20.11 -5.29
N ASN A 241 -1.41 21.39 -5.58
CA ASN A 241 -1.97 22.04 -6.76
C ASN A 241 -1.44 21.35 -8.02
N ILE A 242 -2.35 20.88 -8.88
CA ILE A 242 -2.02 20.30 -10.18
C ILE A 242 -2.54 21.25 -11.24
N SER A 243 -1.65 21.84 -12.04
CA SER A 243 -2.04 22.73 -13.12
C SER A 243 -2.74 21.97 -14.24
N LYS A 244 -3.56 22.67 -15.03
CA LYS A 244 -4.08 22.19 -16.30
C LYS A 244 -2.95 21.62 -17.18
N ASP A 245 -3.27 20.61 -17.97
CA ASP A 245 -2.38 19.92 -18.91
C ASP A 245 -1.21 19.18 -18.24
N SER A 246 -1.27 18.98 -16.91
CA SER A 246 -0.27 18.21 -16.16
C SER A 246 -0.60 16.72 -16.12
N GLU A 247 0.43 15.88 -16.20
CA GLU A 247 0.28 14.44 -15.99
C GLU A 247 -0.09 14.15 -14.53
N ILE A 248 -1.11 13.34 -14.32
CA ILE A 248 -1.49 12.83 -13.00
C ILE A 248 -0.65 11.59 -12.72
N THR A 249 0.00 11.55 -11.56
CA THR A 249 0.84 10.41 -11.15
C THR A 249 0.57 10.01 -9.71
N ILE A 250 0.61 8.70 -9.46
CA ILE A 250 0.56 8.10 -8.12
C ILE A 250 1.86 7.33 -7.83
N SER A 251 2.11 6.97 -6.58
CA SER A 251 3.16 5.98 -6.29
C SER A 251 2.62 4.56 -6.42
N TYR A 252 3.41 3.69 -7.04
CA TYR A 252 3.10 2.26 -7.16
C TYR A 252 3.77 1.44 -6.06
N ILE A 253 4.81 2.01 -5.47
CA ILE A 253 5.70 1.34 -4.52
C ILE A 253 5.80 2.15 -3.24
N GLU A 254 6.39 1.53 -2.22
CA GLU A 254 6.92 2.24 -1.08
C GLU A 254 8.00 3.23 -1.53
N THR A 255 7.86 4.50 -1.14
CA THR A 255 8.77 5.59 -1.52
C THR A 255 9.84 5.87 -0.47
N ALA A 256 9.72 5.27 0.72
CA ALA A 256 10.74 5.26 1.76
C ALA A 256 11.90 4.33 1.38
N GLY A 257 12.99 4.91 0.86
CA GLY A 257 14.20 4.19 0.46
C GLY A 257 15.04 4.97 -0.55
N SER A 258 16.24 4.46 -0.84
CA SER A 258 17.16 5.03 -1.82
C SER A 258 16.60 4.97 -3.24
N THR A 259 17.17 5.76 -4.14
CA THR A 259 16.81 5.70 -5.56
C THR A 259 17.05 4.29 -6.14
N LEU A 260 18.13 3.62 -5.73
CA LEU A 260 18.44 2.26 -6.15
C LEU A 260 17.36 1.26 -5.70
N THR A 261 16.93 1.33 -4.43
CA THR A 261 15.87 0.47 -3.90
C THR A 261 14.55 0.69 -4.63
N ARG A 262 14.15 1.95 -4.86
CA ARG A 262 12.91 2.28 -5.59
C ARG A 262 12.96 1.79 -7.04
N GLN A 263 14.06 2.00 -7.75
CA GLN A 263 14.24 1.52 -9.12
C GLN A 263 14.19 -0.01 -9.19
N LYS A 264 14.78 -0.70 -8.22
CA LYS A 264 14.72 -2.16 -8.12
C LYS A 264 13.27 -2.64 -7.99
N SER A 265 12.50 -2.09 -7.05
CA SER A 265 11.09 -2.48 -6.86
C SER A 265 10.24 -2.22 -8.10
N LEU A 266 10.44 -1.09 -8.80
CA LEU A 266 9.73 -0.79 -10.04
C LEU A 266 10.11 -1.74 -11.17
N LYS A 267 11.40 -2.05 -11.30
CA LYS A 267 11.88 -2.99 -12.33
C LYS A 267 11.37 -4.40 -12.09
N GLU A 268 11.39 -4.88 -10.84
CA GLU A 268 10.97 -6.25 -10.50
C GLU A 268 9.46 -6.47 -10.67
N GLN A 269 8.62 -5.47 -10.38
CA GLN A 269 7.16 -5.63 -10.39
C GLN A 269 6.49 -5.04 -11.65
N TYR A 270 6.99 -3.89 -12.14
CA TYR A 270 6.36 -3.11 -13.21
C TYR A 270 7.22 -2.99 -14.46
N LEU A 271 8.43 -3.57 -14.45
CA LEU A 271 9.27 -3.76 -15.63
C LEU A 271 9.65 -2.44 -16.35
N PHE A 272 9.80 -1.35 -15.60
CA PHE A 272 10.29 -0.07 -16.15
C PHE A 272 11.29 0.63 -15.22
N HIS A 273 12.02 1.61 -15.77
CA HIS A 273 12.92 2.49 -15.02
C HIS A 273 12.30 3.87 -14.86
N CYS A 274 12.20 4.36 -13.63
CA CYS A 274 11.57 5.65 -13.33
C CYS A 274 12.50 6.83 -13.63
N GLN A 275 11.97 7.86 -14.30
CA GLN A 275 12.70 9.09 -14.64
C GLN A 275 12.07 10.34 -14.01
N CYS A 276 11.33 10.17 -12.90
CA CYS A 276 10.74 11.32 -12.19
C CYS A 276 11.83 12.22 -11.60
N ALA A 277 11.47 13.45 -11.22
CA ALA A 277 12.40 14.45 -10.67
C ALA A 277 13.30 13.91 -9.54
N ARG A 278 12.76 13.04 -8.67
CA ARG A 278 13.52 12.41 -7.59
C ARG A 278 14.53 11.38 -8.09
N CYS A 279 14.17 10.56 -9.07
CA CYS A 279 15.06 9.53 -9.64
C CYS A 279 16.10 10.10 -10.63
N SER A 280 15.79 11.21 -11.29
CA SER A 280 16.73 11.93 -12.19
C SER A 280 17.90 12.58 -11.45
N ASN A 281 17.89 12.55 -10.11
CA ASN A 281 19.01 12.97 -9.27
C ASN A 281 19.95 11.81 -8.87
N PHE A 282 19.75 10.61 -9.42
CA PHE A 282 20.60 9.46 -9.11
C PHE A 282 22.09 9.76 -9.25
N GLY A 283 22.87 9.43 -8.23
CA GLY A 283 24.33 9.62 -8.20
C GLY A 283 24.79 11.07 -8.02
N LYS A 284 23.88 12.04 -7.88
CA LYS A 284 24.23 13.41 -7.48
C LYS A 284 24.52 13.48 -5.98
N PRO A 285 25.27 14.50 -5.49
CA PRO A 285 25.65 14.59 -4.08
C PRO A 285 24.49 14.39 -3.09
N HIS A 286 23.34 15.00 -3.35
CA HIS A 286 22.15 14.87 -2.49
C HIS A 286 21.57 13.44 -2.48
N ASP A 287 21.56 12.73 -3.61
CA ASP A 287 21.08 11.34 -3.68
C ASP A 287 22.06 10.38 -2.98
N ILE A 288 23.35 10.63 -3.09
CA ILE A 288 24.40 9.88 -2.37
C ILE A 288 24.25 10.06 -0.86
N GLU A 289 24.10 11.31 -0.40
CA GLU A 289 23.84 11.61 1.02
C GLU A 289 22.57 10.93 1.51
N GLU A 290 21.46 11.08 0.77
CA GLU A 290 20.18 10.50 1.17
C GLU A 290 20.26 8.97 1.24
N SER A 291 20.90 8.33 0.26
CA SER A 291 21.11 6.88 0.26
C SER A 291 21.96 6.42 1.45
N ALA A 292 23.03 7.15 1.78
CA ALA A 292 23.87 6.85 2.94
C ALA A 292 23.14 7.03 4.28
N ILE A 293 22.17 7.95 4.34
CA ILE A 293 21.34 8.19 5.54
C ILE A 293 20.25 7.13 5.68
N LEU A 294 19.58 6.76 4.59
CA LEU A 294 18.43 5.85 4.61
C LEU A 294 18.84 4.38 4.67
N GLU A 295 19.98 4.02 4.08
CA GLU A 295 20.40 2.62 3.92
C GLU A 295 21.85 2.37 4.35
N GLY A 296 22.56 3.41 4.79
CA GLY A 296 23.95 3.31 5.25
C GLY A 296 24.13 3.23 6.77
N TYR A 297 25.40 3.20 7.16
CA TYR A 297 25.83 3.05 8.56
C TYR A 297 25.93 4.38 9.28
N ARG A 298 25.81 4.35 10.62
CA ARG A 298 26.12 5.53 11.44
C ARG A 298 27.61 5.69 11.70
N CYS A 299 28.00 6.90 12.07
CA CYS A 299 29.32 7.19 12.61
C CYS A 299 29.63 6.41 13.90
N ALA A 300 30.90 6.01 14.07
CA ALA A 300 31.40 5.35 15.28
C ALA A 300 31.38 6.28 16.52
N ASN A 301 31.54 7.60 16.31
CA ASN A 301 31.22 8.57 17.36
C ASN A 301 29.70 8.65 17.55
N GLU A 302 29.21 8.16 18.69
CA GLU A 302 27.78 8.07 18.99
C GLU A 302 27.07 9.44 19.07
N LYS A 303 27.81 10.52 19.33
CA LYS A 303 27.27 11.89 19.36
C LYS A 303 27.26 12.57 17.99
N CYS A 304 27.87 11.95 16.97
CA CYS A 304 27.92 12.49 15.62
C CYS A 304 26.65 12.14 14.83
N THR A 305 26.08 13.14 14.16
CA THR A 305 24.89 13.02 13.29
C THR A 305 25.26 12.96 11.80
N GLY A 306 26.53 12.69 11.48
CA GLY A 306 26.99 12.59 10.10
C GLY A 306 26.70 11.24 9.49
N PHE A 307 26.68 11.19 8.17
CA PHE A 307 26.57 9.96 7.38
C PHE A 307 27.95 9.45 6.97
N LEU A 308 28.02 8.18 6.59
CA LEU A 308 29.26 7.51 6.20
C LEU A 308 29.29 7.24 4.70
N LEU A 309 30.43 7.51 4.06
CA LEU A 309 30.71 7.08 2.69
C LEU A 309 31.88 6.09 2.69
N ARG A 310 31.96 5.28 1.63
CA ARG A 310 33.03 4.28 1.50
C ARG A 310 34.40 4.97 1.42
N ASP A 311 35.34 4.43 2.16
CA ASP A 311 36.74 4.86 2.12
C ASP A 311 37.37 4.48 0.76
N PRO A 312 38.05 5.40 0.05
CA PRO A 312 38.71 5.09 -1.22
C PRO A 312 39.77 3.98 -1.12
N GLU A 313 40.40 3.83 0.05
CA GLU A 313 41.38 2.77 0.32
C GLU A 313 40.73 1.46 0.80
N GLU A 314 39.39 1.38 0.77
CA GLU A 314 38.62 0.18 1.11
C GLU A 314 38.77 -0.31 2.56
N LYS A 315 39.30 0.52 3.47
CA LYS A 315 39.51 0.18 4.89
C LYS A 315 38.22 0.23 5.70
N GLY A 316 37.19 0.87 5.19
CA GLY A 316 35.90 0.98 5.85
C GLY A 316 35.06 2.12 5.31
N PHE A 317 34.55 2.96 6.22
CA PHE A 317 33.65 4.05 5.89
C PHE A 317 34.01 5.33 6.65
N VAL A 318 34.13 6.45 5.97
CA VAL A 318 34.55 7.74 6.54
C VAL A 318 33.33 8.62 6.79
N CYS A 319 33.26 9.21 7.99
CA CYS A 319 32.19 10.13 8.33
C CYS A 319 32.35 11.47 7.62
N GLN A 320 31.33 11.91 6.91
CA GLN A 320 31.35 13.16 6.16
C GLN A 320 31.22 14.42 7.04
N LYS A 321 31.04 14.25 8.36
CA LYS A 321 30.96 15.34 9.34
C LYS A 321 32.19 15.45 10.25
N CYS A 322 32.62 14.34 10.84
CA CYS A 322 33.73 14.32 11.80
C CYS A 322 34.99 13.60 11.29
N LEU A 323 34.97 13.13 10.04
CA LEU A 323 36.09 12.46 9.35
C LEU A 323 36.60 11.17 10.00
N LEU A 324 35.92 10.69 11.05
CA LEU A 324 36.24 9.43 11.71
C LEU A 324 36.02 8.24 10.75
N LEU A 325 37.03 7.39 10.62
CA LEU A 325 36.94 6.11 9.91
C LEU A 325 36.26 5.08 10.82
N ARG A 326 35.24 4.41 10.29
CA ARG A 326 34.63 3.22 10.87
C ARG A 326 35.08 2.00 10.08
N SER A 327 35.74 1.05 10.74
CA SER A 327 36.37 -0.08 10.04
C SER A 327 35.35 -1.06 9.45
N LYS A 328 35.76 -1.73 8.37
CA LYS A 328 34.94 -2.76 7.72
C LYS A 328 34.71 -3.97 8.65
N GLU A 329 35.69 -4.31 9.47
CA GLU A 329 35.65 -5.42 10.43
C GLU A 329 34.61 -5.16 11.53
N GLU A 330 34.55 -3.94 12.06
CA GLU A 330 33.56 -3.54 13.06
C GLU A 330 32.14 -3.65 12.49
N VAL A 331 31.92 -3.09 11.29
CA VAL A 331 30.63 -3.14 10.60
C VAL A 331 30.21 -4.57 10.31
N LYS A 332 31.13 -5.42 9.80
CA LYS A 332 30.87 -6.84 9.54
C LYS A 332 30.48 -7.59 10.81
N LYS A 333 31.18 -7.35 11.92
CA LYS A 333 30.86 -7.98 13.20
C LYS A 333 29.44 -7.62 13.67
N LEU A 334 29.11 -6.33 13.70
CA LEU A 334 27.77 -5.86 14.09
C LEU A 334 26.67 -6.38 13.16
N ALA A 335 26.92 -6.44 11.85
CA ALA A 335 25.99 -6.99 10.88
C ALA A 335 25.77 -8.50 11.09
N SER A 336 26.83 -9.24 11.42
CA SER A 336 26.74 -10.68 11.73
C SER A 336 25.96 -10.93 13.02
N ASP A 337 26.22 -10.16 14.07
CA ASP A 337 25.49 -10.24 15.34
C ASP A 337 24.01 -9.94 15.11
N LEU A 338 23.70 -8.87 14.37
CA LEU A 338 22.34 -8.50 14.00
C LEU A 338 21.63 -9.60 13.21
N LYS A 339 22.33 -10.21 12.23
CA LYS A 339 21.77 -11.30 11.42
C LYS A 339 21.41 -12.51 12.29
N THR A 340 22.31 -12.91 13.18
CA THR A 340 22.12 -14.05 14.09
C THR A 340 20.88 -13.87 14.99
N VAL A 341 20.65 -12.65 15.48
CA VAL A 341 19.47 -12.35 16.31
C VAL A 341 18.20 -12.26 15.45
N SER A 342 18.30 -11.66 14.26
CA SER A 342 17.15 -11.49 13.36
C SER A 342 16.61 -12.81 12.81
N GLU A 343 17.48 -13.81 12.59
CA GLU A 343 17.08 -15.16 12.15
C GLU A 343 16.25 -15.90 13.19
N LYS A 344 16.38 -15.54 14.48
CA LYS A 344 15.57 -16.09 15.56
C LYS A 344 14.24 -15.36 15.74
N ALA A 345 14.06 -14.20 15.10
CA ALA A 345 12.90 -13.35 15.33
C ALA A 345 11.67 -13.87 14.57
N PRO A 346 10.54 -14.08 15.26
CA PRO A 346 9.32 -14.50 14.57
C PRO A 346 8.85 -13.39 13.63
N THR A 347 8.43 -13.79 12.43
CA THR A 347 7.77 -12.91 11.47
C THR A 347 6.35 -12.56 11.90
N SER A 348 5.69 -13.46 12.63
CA SER A 348 4.38 -13.26 13.26
C SER A 348 4.32 -14.09 14.54
N PRO A 349 4.46 -13.47 15.72
CA PRO A 349 4.44 -14.21 16.98
C PRO A 349 3.05 -14.76 17.27
N SER A 350 3.00 -15.93 17.92
CA SER A 350 1.77 -16.45 18.51
C SER A 350 1.27 -15.49 19.60
N ALA A 351 0.00 -15.63 20.02
CA ALA A 351 -0.52 -14.84 21.14
C ALA A 351 0.26 -15.08 22.44
N GLU A 352 0.80 -16.28 22.62
CA GLU A 352 1.51 -16.73 23.82
C GLU A 352 2.97 -16.22 23.85
N ASP A 353 3.57 -15.93 22.69
CA ASP A 353 4.99 -15.52 22.55
C ASP A 353 5.21 -14.01 22.34
N LYS A 354 4.16 -13.18 22.41
CA LYS A 354 4.26 -11.75 22.10
C LYS A 354 5.35 -11.04 22.91
N GLN A 355 5.46 -11.34 24.21
CA GLN A 355 6.45 -10.69 25.08
C GLN A 355 7.89 -11.08 24.72
N ALA A 356 8.13 -12.37 24.44
CA ALA A 356 9.45 -12.84 24.02
C ALA A 356 9.86 -12.22 22.68
N ALA A 357 8.91 -12.09 21.74
CA ALA A 357 9.13 -11.41 20.48
C ALA A 357 9.50 -9.92 20.68
N ILE A 358 8.80 -9.21 21.57
CA ILE A 358 9.12 -7.81 21.90
C ILE A 358 10.56 -7.67 22.39
N GLU A 359 11.00 -8.50 23.35
CA GLU A 359 12.38 -8.44 23.87
C GLU A 359 13.44 -8.77 22.81
N LEU A 360 13.12 -9.69 21.90
CA LEU A 360 14.00 -10.01 20.78
C LEU A 360 14.12 -8.83 19.81
N TYR A 361 13.00 -8.19 19.44
CA TYR A 361 13.03 -7.00 18.59
C TYR A 361 13.67 -5.78 19.29
N LYS A 362 13.54 -5.63 20.61
CA LYS A 362 14.30 -4.62 21.38
C LYS A 362 15.81 -4.88 21.29
N THR A 363 16.23 -6.15 21.29
CA THR A 363 17.64 -6.52 21.09
C THR A 363 18.11 -6.19 19.68
N ILE A 364 17.29 -6.48 18.67
CA ILE A 364 17.53 -6.08 17.27
C ILE A 364 17.67 -4.56 17.15
N GLU A 365 16.76 -3.79 17.75
CA GLU A 365 16.78 -2.33 17.73
C GLU A 365 18.07 -1.77 18.35
N LYS A 366 18.50 -2.29 19.51
CA LYS A 366 19.78 -1.92 20.15
C LYS A 366 20.98 -2.15 19.24
N LEU A 367 21.02 -3.25 18.50
CA LEU A 367 22.09 -3.53 17.54
C LEU A 367 22.00 -2.62 16.31
N GLN A 368 20.79 -2.38 15.80
CA GLN A 368 20.57 -1.48 14.66
C GLN A 368 20.92 -0.03 15.01
N VAL A 369 20.62 0.45 16.22
CA VAL A 369 21.03 1.78 16.69
C VAL A 369 22.55 1.92 16.70
N LYS A 370 23.33 0.86 16.93
CA LYS A 370 24.79 0.90 16.84
C LYS A 370 25.29 0.83 15.40
N LEU A 371 24.59 0.12 14.53
CA LEU A 371 25.02 -0.15 13.16
C LEU A 371 24.60 0.95 12.18
N TYR A 372 23.33 1.31 12.15
CA TYR A 372 22.72 2.16 11.13
C TYR A 372 22.51 3.60 11.57
N HIS A 373 22.37 4.49 10.58
CA HIS A 373 22.00 5.87 10.82
C HIS A 373 20.61 5.98 11.49
N SER A 374 20.39 7.05 12.27
CA SER A 374 19.14 7.25 13.03
C SER A 374 17.88 7.36 12.17
N PHE A 375 18.04 7.78 10.91
CA PHE A 375 16.99 7.87 9.88
C PHE A 375 16.94 6.65 8.94
N SER A 376 17.69 5.59 9.23
CA SER A 376 17.74 4.42 8.36
C SER A 376 16.40 3.68 8.31
N ILE A 377 16.03 3.22 7.12
CA ILE A 377 14.80 2.46 6.87
C ILE A 377 14.79 1.13 7.64
N PRO A 378 15.89 0.35 7.74
CA PRO A 378 15.90 -0.88 8.54
C PRO A 378 15.57 -0.65 10.02
N LEU A 379 16.10 0.43 10.62
CA LEU A 379 15.82 0.78 12.01
C LEU A 379 14.37 1.24 12.18
N MET A 380 13.88 2.08 11.26
CA MET A 380 12.49 2.55 11.26
C MET A 380 11.51 1.36 11.21
N ARG A 381 11.71 0.40 10.31
CA ARG A 381 10.86 -0.81 10.18
C ARG A 381 10.83 -1.66 11.44
N THR A 382 11.97 -1.80 12.13
CA THR A 382 12.02 -2.49 13.43
C THR A 382 11.20 -1.75 14.48
N ARG A 383 11.30 -0.42 14.52
CA ARG A 383 10.54 0.42 15.45
C ARG A 383 9.04 0.39 15.18
N GLU A 384 8.62 0.35 13.91
CA GLU A 384 7.20 0.17 13.55
C GLU A 384 6.64 -1.17 14.04
N LYS A 385 7.41 -2.26 13.88
CA LYS A 385 7.04 -3.57 14.42
C LYS A 385 6.92 -3.54 15.94
N LEU A 386 7.89 -2.94 16.63
CA LEU A 386 7.85 -2.77 18.08
C LEU A 386 6.65 -1.94 18.51
N LEU A 387 6.39 -0.81 17.86
CA LEU A 387 5.21 0.02 18.10
C LEU A 387 3.93 -0.82 18.03
N LYS A 388 3.74 -1.56 16.94
CA LYS A 388 2.56 -2.42 16.77
C LYS A 388 2.45 -3.47 17.87
N MET A 389 3.53 -4.20 18.15
CA MET A 389 3.51 -5.24 19.19
C MET A 389 3.24 -4.67 20.58
N LEU A 390 3.82 -3.52 20.92
CA LEU A 390 3.61 -2.84 22.20
C LEU A 390 2.16 -2.34 22.35
N MET A 391 1.56 -1.84 21.26
CA MET A 391 0.13 -1.50 21.24
C MET A 391 -0.74 -2.75 21.43
N ASP A 392 -0.39 -3.87 20.79
CA ASP A 392 -1.12 -5.14 20.91
C ASP A 392 -1.07 -5.76 22.32
N VAL A 393 -0.06 -5.40 23.14
CA VAL A 393 0.05 -5.79 24.55
C VAL A 393 -0.20 -4.62 25.53
N GLU A 394 -0.73 -3.52 25.01
CA GLU A 394 -1.16 -2.35 25.79
C GLU A 394 -0.04 -1.65 26.62
N ILE A 395 1.21 -1.75 26.20
CA ILE A 395 2.35 -1.02 26.79
C ILE A 395 2.44 0.37 26.15
N TRP A 396 1.49 1.24 26.51
CA TRP A 396 1.24 2.52 25.83
C TRP A 396 2.40 3.52 25.89
N ARG A 397 3.07 3.63 27.03
CA ARG A 397 4.16 4.60 27.21
C ARG A 397 5.37 4.27 26.32
N GLU A 398 5.76 3.00 26.23
CA GLU A 398 6.85 2.60 25.32
C GLU A 398 6.42 2.74 23.85
N ALA A 399 5.17 2.40 23.51
CA ALA A 399 4.63 2.62 22.18
C ALA A 399 4.72 4.10 21.76
N LEU A 400 4.36 5.02 22.65
CA LEU A 400 4.48 6.47 22.39
C LEU A 400 5.94 6.89 22.13
N ASN A 401 6.89 6.35 22.88
CA ASN A 401 8.31 6.64 22.66
C ASN A 401 8.77 6.20 21.27
N TYR A 402 8.35 5.02 20.80
CA TYR A 402 8.65 4.59 19.43
C TYR A 402 7.95 5.46 18.38
N CYS A 403 6.71 5.90 18.61
CA CYS A 403 6.05 6.86 17.71
C CYS A 403 6.90 8.12 17.50
N ARG A 404 7.40 8.70 18.60
CA ARG A 404 8.25 9.91 18.59
C ARG A 404 9.57 9.71 17.85
N LEU A 405 10.11 8.49 17.86
CA LEU A 405 11.32 8.14 17.11
C LEU A 405 11.05 7.92 15.61
N ILE A 406 9.84 7.51 15.23
CA ILE A 406 9.46 7.21 13.84
C ILE A 406 9.07 8.48 13.08
N VAL A 407 8.33 9.40 13.71
CA VAL A 407 7.82 10.62 13.04
C VAL A 407 8.90 11.40 12.29
N PRO A 408 10.09 11.70 12.87
CA PRO A 408 11.14 12.42 12.15
C PRO A 408 11.64 11.69 10.90
N VAL A 409 11.64 10.34 10.91
CA VAL A 409 12.01 9.55 9.73
C VAL A 409 10.95 9.66 8.65
N TYR A 410 9.68 9.56 9.03
CA TYR A 410 8.55 9.72 8.11
C TYR A 410 8.56 11.10 7.44
N GLN A 411 8.79 12.16 8.21
CA GLN A 411 8.89 13.52 7.69
C GLN A 411 10.06 13.73 6.72
N ARG A 412 11.12 12.91 6.82
CA ARG A 412 12.24 12.94 5.88
C ARG A 412 11.92 12.23 4.57
N VAL A 413 11.31 11.04 4.65
CA VAL A 413 11.22 10.11 3.50
C VAL A 413 9.95 10.28 2.67
N TYR A 414 8.91 10.89 3.24
CA TYR A 414 7.64 11.12 2.56
C TYR A 414 7.37 12.61 2.33
N PRO A 415 6.62 12.97 1.27
CA PRO A 415 6.08 14.33 1.11
C PRO A 415 5.24 14.75 2.32
N ALA A 416 5.23 16.04 2.66
CA ALA A 416 4.55 16.56 3.86
C ALA A 416 3.06 16.22 3.94
N THR A 417 2.38 16.07 2.79
CA THR A 417 0.96 15.75 2.71
C THR A 417 0.68 14.24 2.65
N HIS A 418 1.71 13.38 2.69
CA HIS A 418 1.57 11.93 2.53
C HIS A 418 0.72 11.31 3.66
N PRO A 419 -0.25 10.42 3.34
CA PRO A 419 -1.18 9.87 4.33
C PRO A 419 -0.48 9.11 5.46
N LEU A 420 0.63 8.42 5.20
CA LEU A 420 1.39 7.72 6.25
C LEU A 420 1.92 8.67 7.34
N ILE A 421 2.31 9.91 6.99
CA ILE A 421 2.70 10.92 8.00
C ILE A 421 1.49 11.27 8.86
N GLY A 422 0.34 11.52 8.22
CA GLY A 422 -0.90 11.84 8.91
C GLY A 422 -1.36 10.73 9.85
N LEU A 423 -1.28 9.47 9.42
CA LEU A 423 -1.61 8.30 10.24
C LEU A 423 -0.63 8.10 11.40
N GLN A 424 0.64 8.44 11.20
CA GLN A 424 1.62 8.38 12.28
C GLN A 424 1.34 9.45 13.35
N PHE A 425 1.00 10.68 12.94
CA PHE A 425 0.54 11.71 13.86
C PHE A 425 -0.80 11.35 14.54
N TYR A 426 -1.71 10.69 13.82
CA TYR A 426 -2.96 10.20 14.41
C TYR A 426 -2.69 9.19 15.52
N THR A 427 -1.81 8.22 15.26
CA THR A 427 -1.40 7.21 16.25
C THR A 427 -0.71 7.85 17.44
N GLN A 428 0.23 8.78 17.21
CA GLN A 428 0.89 9.52 18.28
C GLN A 428 -0.12 10.31 19.13
N GLY A 429 -1.01 11.08 18.50
CA GLY A 429 -2.02 11.89 19.20
C GLY A 429 -2.98 11.04 20.04
N LYS A 430 -3.40 9.86 19.54
CA LYS A 430 -4.20 8.90 20.33
C LYS A 430 -3.45 8.42 21.58
N LEU A 431 -2.16 8.09 21.45
CA LEU A 431 -1.36 7.62 22.57
C LEU A 431 -1.05 8.72 23.59
N GLU A 432 -0.73 9.93 23.12
CA GLU A 432 -0.54 11.11 23.97
C GLU A 432 -1.82 11.40 24.76
N TRP A 433 -2.97 11.36 24.10
CA TRP A 433 -4.26 11.60 24.74
C TRP A 433 -4.56 10.53 25.80
N LEU A 434 -4.39 9.25 25.45
CA LEU A 434 -4.57 8.11 26.36
C LEU A 434 -3.69 8.21 27.61
N LEU A 435 -2.48 8.75 27.49
CA LEU A 435 -1.52 8.93 28.59
C LEU A 435 -1.69 10.25 29.34
N GLY A 436 -2.70 11.05 29.00
CA GLY A 436 -3.02 12.33 29.64
C GLY A 436 -2.17 13.52 29.18
N GLU A 437 -1.31 13.35 28.16
CA GLU A 437 -0.47 14.38 27.53
C GLU A 437 -1.31 15.24 26.57
N THR A 438 -2.34 15.90 27.12
CA THR A 438 -3.43 16.54 26.35
C THR A 438 -2.99 17.66 25.42
N LYS A 439 -1.98 18.46 25.77
CA LYS A 439 -1.52 19.57 24.90
C LYS A 439 -0.81 19.03 23.66
N GLU A 440 0.07 18.06 23.88
CA GLU A 440 0.79 17.34 22.85
C GLU A 440 -0.19 16.59 21.94
N ALA A 441 -1.17 15.90 22.53
CA ALA A 441 -2.22 15.20 21.80
C ALA A 441 -2.98 16.11 20.84
N VAL A 442 -3.43 17.29 21.29
CA VAL A 442 -4.11 18.28 20.43
C VAL A 442 -3.21 18.69 19.27
N SER A 443 -1.93 18.99 19.52
CA SER A 443 -0.96 19.34 18.47
C SER A 443 -0.79 18.21 17.44
N SER A 444 -0.61 16.97 17.90
CA SER A 444 -0.46 15.80 17.03
C SER A 444 -1.73 15.52 16.22
N LEU A 445 -2.92 15.60 16.83
CA LEU A 445 -4.19 15.37 16.15
C LEU A 445 -4.52 16.48 15.12
N ILE A 446 -4.13 17.74 15.37
CA ILE A 446 -4.24 18.81 14.35
C ILE A 446 -3.39 18.47 13.13
N LYS A 447 -2.12 18.09 13.32
CA LYS A 447 -1.24 17.68 12.22
C LYS A 447 -1.80 16.49 11.46
N ALA A 448 -2.33 15.50 12.17
CA ALA A 448 -3.01 14.37 11.57
C ALA A 448 -4.18 14.82 10.69
N PHE A 449 -5.06 15.68 11.23
CA PHE A 449 -6.23 16.19 10.52
C PHE A 449 -5.86 17.00 9.27
N ASP A 450 -4.88 17.91 9.38
CA ASP A 450 -4.45 18.77 8.28
C ASP A 450 -3.88 17.99 7.09
N ILE A 451 -3.17 16.89 7.37
CA ILE A 451 -2.62 15.99 6.35
C ILE A 451 -3.72 15.05 5.81
N LEU A 452 -4.47 14.40 6.70
CA LEU A 452 -5.42 13.35 6.31
C LEU A 452 -6.65 13.92 5.60
N ARG A 453 -7.05 15.17 5.86
CA ARG A 453 -8.15 15.81 5.11
C ARG A 453 -7.89 15.91 3.60
N ILE A 454 -6.61 15.95 3.19
CA ILE A 454 -6.19 15.98 1.78
C ILE A 454 -6.39 14.59 1.17
N SER A 455 -5.84 13.54 1.80
CA SER A 455 -5.87 12.18 1.27
C SER A 455 -7.20 11.44 1.51
N HIS A 456 -7.94 11.76 2.56
CA HIS A 456 -9.16 11.05 2.99
C HIS A 456 -10.44 11.91 2.91
N GLY A 457 -10.32 13.17 2.49
CA GLY A 457 -11.43 14.13 2.51
C GLY A 457 -11.86 14.51 3.93
N ILE A 458 -13.04 15.13 4.09
CA ILE A 458 -13.58 15.53 5.41
C ILE A 458 -14.86 14.79 5.81
N SER A 459 -15.51 14.12 4.86
CA SER A 459 -16.84 13.52 5.06
C SER A 459 -16.81 12.03 5.37
N THR A 460 -15.64 11.38 5.26
CA THR A 460 -15.50 9.94 5.48
C THR A 460 -15.70 9.60 6.97
N PRO A 461 -16.17 8.38 7.31
CA PRO A 461 -16.37 7.96 8.70
C PRO A 461 -15.10 8.13 9.55
N PHE A 462 -13.95 7.74 8.99
CA PHE A 462 -12.65 7.87 9.65
C PHE A 462 -12.29 9.33 9.98
N MET A 463 -12.54 10.25 9.05
CA MET A 463 -12.24 11.68 9.27
C MET A 463 -13.20 12.35 10.24
N LYS A 464 -14.46 11.89 10.28
CA LYS A 464 -15.43 12.30 11.32
C LYS A 464 -15.00 11.82 12.71
N GLU A 465 -14.51 10.58 12.82
CA GLU A 465 -13.96 10.04 14.06
C GLU A 465 -12.72 10.84 14.53
N LEU A 466 -11.77 11.09 13.62
CA LEU A 466 -10.61 11.92 13.92
C LEU A 466 -11.02 13.33 14.40
N SER A 467 -11.97 13.95 13.71
CA SER A 467 -12.50 15.27 14.11
C SER A 467 -13.14 15.23 15.50
N ALA A 468 -13.93 14.20 15.81
CA ALA A 468 -14.55 14.05 17.13
C ALA A 468 -13.48 13.91 18.23
N LYS A 469 -12.47 13.05 18.02
CA LYS A 469 -11.35 12.89 18.96
C LYS A 469 -10.56 14.17 19.18
N LEU A 470 -10.37 14.96 18.13
CA LEU A 470 -9.69 16.26 18.24
C LEU A 470 -10.49 17.23 19.10
N GLU A 471 -11.82 17.29 18.95
CA GLU A 471 -12.67 18.14 19.79
C GLU A 471 -12.71 17.67 21.25
N GLU A 472 -12.77 16.36 21.50
CA GLU A 472 -12.67 15.78 22.84
C GLU A 472 -11.34 16.15 23.52
N ALA A 473 -10.22 16.00 22.81
CA ALA A 473 -8.90 16.36 23.33
C ALA A 473 -8.78 17.88 23.60
N ARG A 474 -9.38 18.73 22.76
CA ARG A 474 -9.42 20.19 22.96
C ARG A 474 -10.23 20.56 24.21
N ALA A 475 -11.38 19.94 24.41
CA ALA A 475 -12.22 20.16 25.57
C ALA A 475 -11.47 19.78 26.87
N GLU A 476 -10.82 18.61 26.89
CA GLU A 476 -10.04 18.16 28.05
C GLU A 476 -8.84 19.07 28.34
N ALA A 477 -8.08 19.47 27.31
CA ALA A 477 -6.96 20.39 27.46
C ALA A 477 -7.40 21.74 28.05
N SER A 478 -8.54 22.27 27.58
CA SER A 478 -9.13 23.52 28.07
C SER A 478 -9.56 23.39 29.53
N TYR A 479 -10.21 22.28 29.89
CA TYR A 479 -10.63 22.01 31.27
C TYR A 479 -9.42 21.92 32.22
N LYS A 480 -8.35 21.21 31.84
CA LYS A 480 -7.12 21.12 32.64
C LYS A 480 -6.45 22.47 32.83
N GLN A 481 -6.50 23.35 31.82
CA GLN A 481 -5.97 24.70 31.95
C GLN A 481 -6.80 25.54 32.93
N LEU A 482 -8.13 25.43 32.90
CA LEU A 482 -9.02 26.10 33.84
C LEU A 482 -8.86 25.59 35.28
N ALA A 483 -8.56 24.30 35.48
CA ALA A 483 -8.35 23.72 36.80
C ALA A 483 -6.99 24.09 37.45
N LEU A 484 -6.06 24.67 36.69
CA LEU A 484 -4.75 25.14 37.16
C LEU A 484 -4.76 26.63 37.54
N HIS A 485 -5.86 27.33 37.26
CA HIS A 485 -6.13 28.72 37.63
C HIS A 485 -7.20 28.77 38.70
#